data_AF-A0A946UHF2-F1
#
_entry.id   AF-A0A946UHF2-F1
#
_cell.length_a   1.000
_cell.length_b   1.000
_cell.length_c   1.000
_cell.angle_alpha   90.00
_cell.angle_beta   90.00
_cell.angle_gamma   90.00
#
_symmetry.space_group_name_H-M   'P 1'
#
loop_
_entity.id
_entity.type
_entity.pdbx_description
1 polymer ?
#
loop_
_entity_poly.entity_id
_entity_poly.type
_entity_poly.pdbx_seq_one_letter_code
_entity_poly.pdbx_strand_id
1 'polypeptide(L)'
;MKANALTTVKPTMLLLLAMLLFSGVALAQEPALSWDSLSAEQQQVLTPYQDSWDSLDVERQQHLATGAERWLNMDQQDRAAARTRFETWQGLSDEQRSTIRQRYQQFRDLSPDQQARIRDNYRRFRQMSPEQRQMLRDRFKRMTPQQRRALRDRLRRRSDQRRPRGNDRN
;
A
#
# COMPACT_ATOMS: atom_id res chain seq x y z
N MET A 1 -7.84 10.20 37.98
CA MET A 1 -8.02 10.27 36.51
C MET A 1 -6.62 10.31 35.89
N LYS A 2 -6.18 9.24 35.23
CA LYS A 2 -4.81 9.13 34.73
C LYS A 2 -4.75 9.71 33.31
N ALA A 3 -3.95 10.74 33.13
CA ALA A 3 -3.65 11.34 31.83
C ALA A 3 -2.91 10.30 30.96
N ASN A 4 -3.45 10.02 29.78
CA ASN A 4 -2.79 9.17 28.79
C ASN A 4 -1.60 9.94 28.21
N ALA A 5 -0.39 9.41 28.45
CA ALA A 5 0.82 9.88 27.81
C ALA A 5 0.71 9.67 26.30
N LEU A 6 0.55 10.76 25.56
CA LEU A 6 0.68 10.81 24.10
C LEU A 6 2.15 10.52 23.77
N THR A 7 2.48 9.26 23.50
CA THR A 7 3.80 8.88 22.99
C THR A 7 4.03 9.57 21.66
N THR A 8 5.02 10.46 21.62
CA THR A 8 5.51 11.17 20.44
C THR A 8 5.77 10.20 19.29
N VAL A 9 4.90 10.22 18.28
CA VAL A 9 5.11 9.49 17.03
C VAL A 9 6.14 10.25 16.21
N LYS A 10 7.28 9.60 15.95
CA LYS A 10 8.38 10.20 15.17
C LYS A 10 7.87 10.54 13.75
N PRO A 11 8.21 11.70 13.18
CA PRO A 11 7.68 12.18 11.89
C PRO A 11 7.81 11.14 10.77
N THR A 12 8.89 10.36 10.74
CA THR A 12 9.09 9.28 9.77
C THR A 12 7.98 8.22 9.72
N MET A 13 7.15 8.08 10.77
CA MET A 13 6.08 7.07 10.89
C MET A 13 4.88 7.35 9.97
N LEU A 14 4.64 8.60 9.59
CA LEU A 14 3.51 9.01 8.74
C LEU A 14 3.78 8.81 7.24
N LEU A 15 5.05 8.84 6.81
CA LEU A 15 5.45 8.63 5.41
C LEU A 15 5.14 7.22 4.88
N LEU A 16 4.90 6.23 5.74
CA LEU A 16 4.56 4.85 5.34
C LEU A 16 3.09 4.50 5.44
N LEU A 17 2.32 5.25 6.24
CA LEU A 17 0.87 5.13 6.28
C LEU A 17 0.22 5.73 5.01
N ALA A 18 0.91 6.69 4.40
CA ALA A 18 0.65 7.24 3.08
C ALA A 18 0.83 6.21 1.93
N MET A 19 1.70 5.21 2.09
CA MET A 19 2.15 4.36 0.98
C MET A 19 1.19 3.22 0.60
N LEU A 20 0.04 3.08 1.29
CA LEU A 20 -0.84 1.91 1.14
C LEU A 20 -2.16 2.18 0.40
N LEU A 21 -2.55 3.41 0.13
CA LEU A 21 -3.81 3.68 -0.57
C LEU A 21 -3.74 5.01 -1.29
N PHE A 22 -3.31 4.93 -2.54
CA PHE A 22 -3.67 5.90 -3.53
C PHE A 22 -4.82 5.32 -4.36
N SER A 23 -6.04 5.77 -4.05
CA SER A 23 -7.17 5.62 -4.95
C SER A 23 -7.04 6.69 -6.04
N GLY A 24 -7.14 6.28 -7.30
CA GLY A 24 -7.19 7.24 -8.41
C GLY A 24 -8.54 7.96 -8.42
N VAL A 25 -8.50 9.28 -8.37
CA VAL A 25 -9.59 10.16 -8.80
C VAL A 25 -9.02 11.10 -9.87
N ALA A 26 -9.86 11.47 -10.81
CA ALA A 26 -9.56 12.30 -11.98
C ALA A 26 -8.76 13.57 -11.62
N LEU A 27 -8.00 14.07 -12.60
CA LEU A 27 -7.19 15.30 -12.51
C LEU A 27 -8.07 16.55 -12.32
N ALA A 28 -8.56 16.76 -11.11
CA ALA A 28 -8.71 18.10 -10.57
C ALA A 28 -7.35 18.48 -9.97
N GLN A 29 -6.88 19.70 -10.23
CA GLN A 29 -5.90 20.31 -9.33
C GLN A 29 -6.63 20.50 -8.00
N GLU A 30 -6.62 19.46 -7.17
CA GLU A 30 -7.15 19.52 -5.83
C GLU A 30 -6.43 20.68 -5.12
N PRO A 31 -7.17 21.65 -4.55
CA PRO A 31 -6.55 22.79 -3.91
C PRO A 31 -5.63 22.30 -2.78
N ALA A 32 -4.52 23.00 -2.59
CA ALA A 32 -3.62 22.74 -1.47
C ALA A 32 -4.42 22.74 -0.15
N LEU A 33 -4.17 21.74 0.71
CA LEU A 33 -4.84 21.65 1.99
C LEU A 33 -4.17 22.62 2.95
N SER A 34 -4.89 23.65 3.39
CA SER A 34 -4.40 24.52 4.47
C SER A 34 -4.28 23.73 5.78
N TRP A 35 -3.26 24.02 6.58
CA TRP A 35 -3.10 23.46 7.93
C TRP A 35 -4.37 23.63 8.78
N ASP A 36 -5.03 24.79 8.66
CA ASP A 36 -6.26 25.13 9.40
C ASP A 36 -7.49 24.34 8.95
N SER A 37 -7.43 23.69 7.78
CA SER A 37 -8.52 22.85 7.26
C SER A 37 -8.51 21.43 7.84
N LEU A 38 -7.43 21.03 8.51
CA LEU A 38 -7.30 19.74 9.19
C LEU A 38 -8.13 19.73 10.48
N SER A 39 -8.66 18.57 10.87
CA SER A 39 -9.31 18.43 12.18
C SER A 39 -8.30 18.64 13.31
N ALA A 40 -8.76 19.05 14.49
CA ALA A 40 -7.88 19.26 15.65
C ALA A 40 -7.06 18.00 16.00
N GLU A 41 -7.66 16.81 15.86
CA GLU A 41 -7.00 15.53 16.07
C GLU A 41 -5.97 15.24 14.97
N GLN A 42 -6.25 15.60 13.71
CA GLN A 42 -5.29 15.47 12.62
C GLN A 42 -4.08 16.40 12.85
N GLN A 43 -4.31 17.67 13.22
CA GLN A 43 -3.26 18.61 13.55
C GLN A 43 -2.37 18.11 14.70
N GLN A 44 -2.96 17.47 15.72
CA GLN A 44 -2.21 16.87 16.83
C GLN A 44 -1.31 15.71 16.39
N VAL A 45 -1.77 14.89 15.44
CA VAL A 45 -0.96 13.78 14.88
C VAL A 45 0.13 14.32 13.95
N LEU A 46 -0.17 15.41 13.23
CA LEU A 46 0.69 15.99 12.21
C LEU A 46 1.58 17.13 12.73
N THR A 47 1.55 17.45 14.02
CA THR A 47 2.33 18.55 14.63
C THR A 47 3.80 18.61 14.17
N PRO A 48 4.53 17.48 14.01
CA PRO A 48 5.91 17.53 13.50
C PRO A 48 6.08 18.14 12.10
N TYR A 49 5.00 18.30 11.34
CA TYR A 49 4.99 18.86 10.00
C TYR A 49 4.48 20.29 9.94
N GLN A 50 3.93 20.83 11.03
CA GLN A 50 3.25 22.12 11.08
C GLN A 50 4.07 23.25 10.43
N ASP A 51 5.31 23.44 10.88
CA ASP A 51 6.19 24.52 10.38
C ASP A 51 6.58 24.36 8.90
N SER A 52 6.52 23.12 8.40
CA SER A 52 6.90 22.79 7.02
C SER A 52 5.69 22.58 6.10
N TRP A 53 4.46 22.65 6.61
CA TRP A 53 3.28 22.14 5.94
C TRP A 53 3.04 22.79 4.57
N ASP A 54 3.16 24.11 4.52
CA ASP A 54 2.96 24.90 3.30
C ASP A 54 4.08 24.71 2.26
N SER A 55 5.22 24.15 2.67
CA SER A 55 6.32 23.80 1.76
C SER A 55 6.18 22.40 1.15
N LEU A 56 5.25 21.59 1.66
CA LEU A 56 5.00 20.25 1.13
C LEU A 56 4.20 20.34 -0.16
N ASP A 57 4.50 19.47 -1.12
CA ASP A 57 3.64 19.32 -2.29
C ASP A 57 2.23 18.87 -1.90
N VAL A 58 1.23 19.22 -2.73
CA VAL A 58 -0.19 18.94 -2.47
C VAL A 58 -0.45 17.45 -2.25
N GLU A 59 0.23 16.59 -3.02
CA GLU A 59 0.12 15.13 -2.90
C GLU A 59 0.53 14.64 -1.50
N ARG A 60 1.66 15.15 -1.00
CA ARG A 60 2.18 14.84 0.33
C ARG A 60 1.28 15.38 1.43
N GLN A 61 0.73 16.58 1.28
CA GLN A 61 -0.26 17.12 2.24
C GLN A 61 -1.48 16.19 2.36
N GLN A 62 -2.06 15.79 1.22
CA GLN A 62 -3.21 14.88 1.18
C GLN A 62 -2.89 13.51 1.80
N HIS A 63 -1.69 12.99 1.52
CA HIS A 63 -1.24 11.73 2.11
C HIS A 63 -1.06 11.78 3.61
N LEU A 64 -0.48 12.86 4.13
CA LEU A 64 -0.31 13.05 5.56
C LEU A 64 -1.67 13.18 6.25
N ALA A 65 -2.60 13.97 5.68
CA ALA A 65 -3.95 14.13 6.19
C ALA A 65 -4.73 12.79 6.22
N THR A 66 -4.73 12.07 5.09
CA THR A 66 -5.37 10.75 4.98
C THR A 66 -4.72 9.72 5.91
N GLY A 67 -3.40 9.77 6.06
CA GLY A 67 -2.66 8.93 7.00
C GLY A 67 -3.07 9.21 8.44
N ALA A 68 -3.13 10.47 8.84
CA ALA A 68 -3.55 10.89 10.17
C ALA A 68 -4.97 10.42 10.49
N GLU A 69 -5.92 10.60 9.55
CA GLU A 69 -7.30 10.11 9.70
C GLU A 69 -7.34 8.59 9.95
N ARG A 70 -6.61 7.81 9.15
CA ARG A 70 -6.54 6.35 9.35
C ARG A 70 -5.96 5.98 10.69
N TRP A 71 -4.90 6.66 11.12
CA TRP A 71 -4.28 6.41 12.42
C TRP A 71 -5.26 6.66 13.58
N LEU A 72 -6.02 7.76 13.48
CA LEU A 72 -7.03 8.12 14.47
C LEU A 72 -8.13 7.06 14.54
N ASN A 73 -8.55 6.51 13.40
CA ASN A 73 -9.58 5.47 13.28
C ASN A 73 -9.09 4.04 13.60
N MET A 74 -7.79 3.80 13.83
CA MET A 74 -7.27 2.49 14.21
C MET A 74 -7.47 2.19 15.69
N ASP A 75 -7.84 0.94 16.00
CA ASP A 75 -7.80 0.41 17.36
C ASP A 75 -6.35 0.14 17.83
N GLN A 76 -6.21 -0.30 19.08
CA GLN A 76 -4.88 -0.57 19.67
C GLN A 76 -4.13 -1.69 18.95
N GLN A 77 -4.83 -2.74 18.49
CA GLN A 77 -4.23 -3.87 17.81
C GLN A 77 -3.72 -3.47 16.42
N ASP A 78 -4.51 -2.70 15.68
CA ASP A 78 -4.13 -2.18 14.37
C ASP A 78 -2.96 -1.21 14.46
N ARG A 79 -2.93 -0.34 15.48
CA ARG A 79 -1.80 0.55 15.75
C ARG A 79 -0.52 -0.22 16.07
N ALA A 80 -0.61 -1.30 16.87
CA ALA A 80 0.54 -2.16 17.16
C ALA A 80 1.05 -2.84 15.87
N ALA A 81 0.16 -3.40 15.06
CA ALA A 81 0.52 -4.02 13.79
C ALA A 81 1.13 -3.00 12.80
N ALA A 82 0.61 -1.77 12.76
CA ALA A 82 1.16 -0.68 11.97
C ALA A 82 2.59 -0.31 12.42
N ARG A 83 2.83 -0.24 13.73
CA ARG A 83 4.16 0.02 14.30
C ARG A 83 5.17 -1.06 13.89
N THR A 84 4.81 -2.34 14.01
CA THR A 84 5.69 -3.44 13.59
C THR A 84 6.00 -3.41 12.09
N ARG A 85 5.02 -3.09 11.24
CA ARG A 85 5.25 -2.90 9.80
C ARG A 85 6.20 -1.74 9.53
N PHE A 86 6.05 -0.65 10.28
CA PHE A 86 6.92 0.52 10.16
C PHE A 86 8.36 0.21 10.58
N GLU A 87 8.57 -0.45 11.71
CA GLU A 87 9.89 -0.90 12.15
C GLU A 87 10.56 -1.82 11.13
N THR A 88 9.79 -2.77 10.57
CA THR A 88 10.26 -3.65 9.49
C THR A 88 10.72 -2.84 8.28
N TRP A 89 9.95 -1.83 7.89
CA TRP A 89 10.31 -0.96 6.76
C TRP A 89 11.56 -0.11 7.06
N GLN A 90 11.67 0.42 8.28
CA GLN A 90 12.85 1.18 8.69
C GLN A 90 14.12 0.33 8.65
N GLY A 91 14.02 -0.97 8.91
CA GLY A 91 15.12 -1.92 8.76
C GLY A 91 15.49 -2.29 7.32
N LEU A 92 14.70 -1.90 6.32
CA LEU A 92 15.03 -2.15 4.91
C LEU A 92 16.11 -1.19 4.40
N SER A 93 17.03 -1.71 3.58
CA SER A 93 17.98 -0.90 2.80
C SER A 93 17.27 -0.05 1.74
N ASP A 94 17.93 1.00 1.28
CA ASP A 94 17.37 1.88 0.24
C ASP A 94 17.10 1.15 -1.08
N GLU A 95 17.92 0.17 -1.44
CA GLU A 95 17.70 -0.69 -2.61
C GLU A 95 16.42 -1.53 -2.46
N GLN A 96 16.21 -2.13 -1.28
CA GLN A 96 14.98 -2.89 -1.00
C GLN A 96 13.75 -1.98 -1.03
N ARG A 97 13.82 -0.80 -0.41
CA ARG A 97 12.73 0.19 -0.44
C ARG A 97 12.43 0.66 -1.87
N SER A 98 13.47 0.92 -2.66
CA SER A 98 13.33 1.27 -4.08
C SER A 98 12.62 0.17 -4.88
N THR A 99 13.07 -1.07 -4.69
CA THR A 99 12.45 -2.24 -5.33
C THR A 99 10.97 -2.39 -4.97
N ILE A 100 10.61 -2.18 -3.69
CA ILE A 100 9.21 -2.25 -3.26
C ILE A 100 8.39 -1.11 -3.87
N ARG A 101 8.90 0.13 -3.86
CA ARG A 101 8.23 1.28 -4.50
C ARG A 101 7.98 1.03 -5.98
N GLN A 102 8.97 0.53 -6.72
CA GLN A 102 8.84 0.22 -8.14
C GLN A 102 7.76 -0.86 -8.39
N ARG A 103 7.76 -1.94 -7.60
CA ARG A 103 6.76 -3.02 -7.72
C ARG A 103 5.36 -2.53 -7.37
N TYR A 104 5.24 -1.64 -6.39
CA TYR A 104 3.97 -1.03 -6.02
C TYR A 104 3.43 -0.15 -7.14
N GLN A 105 4.27 0.68 -7.74
CA GLN A 105 3.89 1.50 -8.90
C GLN A 105 3.42 0.62 -10.06
N GLN A 106 4.20 -0.40 -10.43
CA GLN A 106 3.78 -1.36 -11.46
C GLN A 106 2.44 -2.03 -11.16
N PHE A 107 2.15 -2.32 -9.89
CA PHE A 107 0.86 -2.88 -9.48
C PHE A 107 -0.27 -1.86 -9.61
N ARG A 108 -0.05 -0.60 -9.27
CA ARG A 108 -1.03 0.47 -9.40
C ARG A 108 -1.38 0.78 -10.85
N ASP A 109 -0.41 0.64 -11.75
CA ASP A 109 -0.60 0.86 -13.19
C ASP A 109 -1.40 -0.28 -13.85
N LEU A 110 -1.66 -1.39 -13.13
CA LEU A 110 -2.52 -2.46 -13.62
C LEU A 110 -4.00 -2.06 -13.60
N SER A 111 -4.80 -2.66 -14.48
CA SER A 111 -6.25 -2.46 -14.47
C SER A 111 -6.88 -2.96 -13.16
N PRO A 112 -8.04 -2.41 -12.74
CA PRO A 112 -8.71 -2.83 -11.49
C PRO A 112 -8.92 -4.35 -11.40
N ASP A 113 -9.31 -5.00 -12.50
CA ASP A 113 -9.47 -6.46 -12.58
C ASP A 113 -8.16 -7.21 -12.35
N GLN A 114 -7.05 -6.72 -12.92
CA GLN A 114 -5.74 -7.33 -12.74
C GLN A 114 -5.29 -7.18 -11.28
N GLN A 115 -5.48 -6.00 -10.68
CA GLN A 115 -5.20 -5.78 -9.28
C GLN A 115 -6.03 -6.70 -8.37
N ALA A 116 -7.34 -6.83 -8.64
CA ALA A 116 -8.24 -7.69 -7.88
C ALA A 116 -7.80 -9.16 -7.94
N ARG A 117 -7.37 -9.64 -9.11
CA ARG A 117 -6.89 -11.02 -9.30
C ARG A 117 -5.58 -11.27 -8.54
N ILE A 118 -4.66 -10.32 -8.51
CA ILE A 118 -3.44 -10.43 -7.71
C ILE A 118 -3.79 -10.49 -6.21
N ARG A 119 -4.69 -9.62 -5.74
CA ARG A 119 -5.16 -9.59 -4.34
C ARG A 119 -5.83 -10.91 -3.93
N ASP A 120 -6.67 -11.46 -4.79
CA ASP A 120 -7.35 -12.75 -4.54
C ASP A 120 -6.35 -13.92 -4.53
N ASN A 121 -5.43 -13.99 -5.50
CA ASN A 121 -4.38 -15.01 -5.51
C ASN A 121 -3.52 -14.96 -4.23
N TYR A 122 -3.17 -13.74 -3.79
CA TYR A 122 -2.42 -13.56 -2.54
C TYR A 122 -3.22 -14.00 -1.31
N ARG A 123 -4.52 -13.69 -1.25
CA ARG A 123 -5.41 -14.13 -0.17
C ARG A 123 -5.47 -15.66 -0.10
N ARG A 124 -5.69 -16.33 -1.23
CA ARG A 124 -5.70 -17.80 -1.32
C ARG A 124 -4.36 -18.39 -0.89
N PHE A 125 -3.25 -17.82 -1.35
CA PHE A 125 -1.92 -18.25 -0.94
C PHE A 125 -1.70 -18.12 0.57
N ARG A 126 -2.17 -17.03 1.18
CA ARG A 126 -2.08 -16.83 2.64
C ARG A 126 -2.92 -17.81 3.46
N GLN A 127 -4.00 -18.34 2.88
CA GLN A 127 -4.88 -19.33 3.51
C GLN A 127 -4.36 -20.77 3.37
N MET A 128 -3.35 -21.01 2.53
CA MET A 128 -2.72 -22.34 2.40
C MET A 128 -1.92 -22.71 3.64
N SER A 129 -1.82 -24.02 3.91
CA SER A 129 -0.97 -24.54 4.99
C SER A 129 0.50 -24.15 4.78
N PRO A 130 1.31 -24.08 5.85
CA PRO A 130 2.75 -23.83 5.72
C PRO A 130 3.43 -24.78 4.73
N GLU A 131 3.07 -26.06 4.74
CA GLU A 131 3.62 -27.12 3.88
C GLU A 131 3.25 -26.88 2.41
N GLN A 132 1.99 -26.54 2.14
CA GLN A 132 1.53 -26.20 0.79
C GLN A 132 2.25 -24.97 0.24
N ARG A 133 2.40 -23.92 1.06
CA ARG A 133 3.15 -22.71 0.67
C ARG A 133 4.61 -23.03 0.39
N GLN A 134 5.22 -23.88 1.21
CA GLN A 134 6.61 -24.28 1.05
C GLN A 134 6.80 -25.10 -0.23
N MET A 135 5.93 -26.07 -0.50
CA MET A 135 5.93 -26.84 -1.73
C MET A 135 5.84 -25.94 -2.98
N LEU A 136 4.96 -24.92 -2.96
CA LEU A 136 4.85 -23.97 -4.07
C LEU A 136 6.13 -23.15 -4.26
N ARG A 137 6.75 -22.69 -3.17
CA ARG A 137 8.04 -21.96 -3.21
C ARG A 137 9.14 -22.83 -3.79
N ASP A 138 9.26 -24.07 -3.33
CA ASP A 138 10.31 -25.00 -3.77
C ASP A 138 10.13 -25.41 -5.22
N ARG A 139 8.88 -25.67 -5.64
CA ARG A 139 8.56 -25.88 -7.05
C ARG A 139 9.01 -24.69 -7.90
N PHE A 140 8.70 -23.46 -7.48
CA PHE A 140 9.10 -22.26 -8.20
C PHE A 140 10.63 -22.07 -8.25
N LYS A 141 11.33 -22.34 -7.14
CA LYS A 141 12.80 -22.30 -7.06
C LYS A 141 13.46 -23.29 -8.02
N ARG A 142 12.91 -24.50 -8.16
CA ARG A 142 13.39 -25.54 -9.08
C ARG A 142 13.10 -25.26 -10.56
N MET A 143 12.18 -24.34 -10.88
CA MET A 143 11.89 -24.00 -12.27
C MET A 143 13.01 -23.21 -12.93
N THR A 144 13.36 -23.59 -14.16
CA THR A 144 14.29 -22.83 -15.02
C THR A 144 13.66 -21.50 -15.45
N PRO A 145 14.46 -20.49 -15.88
CA PRO A 145 13.92 -19.25 -16.42
C PRO A 145 12.91 -19.46 -17.56
N GLN A 146 13.15 -20.43 -18.43
CA GLN A 146 12.25 -20.78 -19.53
C GLN A 146 10.93 -21.37 -19.02
N GLN A 147 10.97 -22.28 -18.04
CA GLN A 147 9.78 -22.85 -17.42
C GLN A 147 8.94 -21.78 -16.71
N ARG A 148 9.59 -20.81 -16.03
CA ARG A 148 8.89 -19.68 -15.40
C ARG A 148 8.21 -18.76 -16.43
N ARG A 149 8.86 -18.50 -17.56
CA ARG A 149 8.27 -17.74 -18.68
C ARG A 149 7.05 -18.47 -19.25
N ALA A 150 7.20 -19.75 -19.57
CA ALA A 150 6.10 -20.58 -20.08
C ALA A 150 4.91 -20.65 -19.11
N LEU A 151 5.17 -20.77 -17.80
CA LEU A 151 4.13 -20.72 -16.77
C LEU A 151 3.40 -19.36 -16.78
N ARG A 152 4.14 -18.26 -16.82
CA ARG A 152 3.58 -16.90 -16.88
C ARG A 152 2.70 -16.72 -18.12
N ASP A 153 3.17 -17.16 -19.28
CA ASP A 153 2.44 -17.04 -20.54
C ASP A 153 1.15 -17.87 -20.52
N ARG A 154 1.21 -19.08 -19.98
CA ARG A 154 0.02 -19.93 -19.77
C ARG A 154 -1.01 -19.25 -18.87
N LEU A 155 -0.57 -18.69 -17.74
CA LEU A 155 -1.45 -17.99 -16.80
C LEU A 155 -2.06 -16.73 -17.42
N ARG A 156 -1.29 -15.99 -18.24
CA ARG A 156 -1.77 -14.84 -18.99
C ARG A 156 -2.84 -15.26 -20.01
N ARG A 157 -2.57 -16.24 -20.85
CA ARG A 157 -3.55 -16.75 -21.85
C ARG A 157 -4.85 -17.23 -21.21
N ARG A 158 -4.76 -17.98 -20.09
CA ARG A 158 -5.95 -18.42 -19.35
C ARG A 158 -6.75 -17.26 -18.76
N SER A 159 -6.07 -16.17 -18.45
CA SER A 159 -6.71 -14.95 -17.95
C SER A 159 -7.44 -14.21 -19.06
N ASP A 160 -6.81 -14.10 -20.24
CA ASP A 160 -7.39 -13.43 -21.40
C ASP A 160 -8.61 -14.18 -21.93
N GLN A 161 -8.57 -15.52 -21.95
CA GLN A 161 -9.71 -16.36 -22.35
C GLN A 161 -10.90 -16.34 -21.39
N ARG A 162 -10.68 -15.99 -20.12
CA ARG A 162 -11.73 -15.89 -19.10
C ARG A 162 -12.40 -14.52 -19.05
N ARG A 163 -11.93 -13.54 -19.84
CA ARG A 163 -12.66 -12.31 -20.06
C ARG A 163 -13.87 -12.64 -20.93
N PRO A 164 -15.12 -12.39 -20.50
CA PRO A 164 -16.24 -12.41 -21.42
C PRO A 164 -15.86 -11.50 -22.58
N ARG A 165 -15.93 -11.98 -23.82
CA ARG A 165 -15.86 -11.08 -24.97
C ARG A 165 -16.98 -10.07 -24.75
N GLY A 166 -16.60 -8.82 -24.53
CA GLY A 166 -17.55 -7.72 -24.49
C GLY A 166 -18.44 -7.85 -25.71
N ASN A 167 -19.73 -7.69 -25.47
CA ASN A 167 -20.77 -7.63 -26.47
C ASN A 167 -20.43 -6.48 -27.44
N ASP A 168 -19.67 -6.77 -28.49
CA ASP A 168 -19.51 -5.92 -29.66
C ASP A 168 -20.84 -5.95 -30.40
N ARG A 169 -21.80 -5.19 -29.88
CA ARG A 169 -22.98 -4.73 -30.59
C ARG A 169 -22.92 -3.22 -30.61
N ASN A 170 -22.42 -2.69 -31.71
CA ASN A 170 -23.02 -1.55 -32.37
C ASN A 170 -22.89 -1.75 -33.87
#